data_AF-A0AAD9YDS3-F1
#
_entry.id   AF-A0AAD9YDS3-F1
#
_cell.length_a   1.000
_cell.length_b   1.000
_cell.length_c   1.000
_cell.angle_alpha   90.00
_cell.angle_beta   90.00
_cell.angle_gamma   90.00
#
_symmetry.space_group_name_H-M   'P 1'
#
loop_
_entity.id
_entity.type
_entity.pdbx_description
1 polymer ?
#
loop_
_entity_poly.entity_id
_entity_poly.type
_entity_poly.pdbx_seq_one_letter_code
_entity_poly.pdbx_strand_id
1 'polypeptide(L)'
;MEAIGIAASFIAIGQALLAGRHVVNLLQEIPKIGTELASLNNEIESLRAAVEAANTQGMKFRDDDIEGPDLRLARGQITDIAKRLERIHLKCTQIGQNGKIKPRMTRWFLMQKELQECRDKARDARSALQLALITLNLKGTVYVYCCSPKTRDRLQVVEANKCQPKTNVIAH
;
A
#
# COMPACT_ATOMS: atom_id res chain seq x y z
N MET A 1 -0.75 -21.10 -4.79
CA MET A 1 -1.19 -19.74 -4.42
C MET A 1 -1.52 -19.04 -5.72
N GLU A 2 -2.75 -18.59 -5.91
CA GLU A 2 -3.16 -17.89 -7.13
C GLU A 2 -2.38 -16.58 -7.28
N ALA A 3 -1.92 -16.29 -8.49
CA ALA A 3 -1.26 -15.02 -8.79
C ALA A 3 -2.33 -13.92 -8.79
N ILE A 4 -2.15 -12.92 -7.91
CA ILE A 4 -3.06 -11.78 -7.82
C ILE A 4 -2.45 -10.62 -8.60
N GLY A 5 -3.25 -10.01 -9.47
CA GLY A 5 -2.83 -8.84 -10.23
C GLY A 5 -2.63 -7.61 -9.34
N ILE A 6 -1.80 -6.67 -9.80
CA ILE A 6 -1.54 -5.41 -9.07
C ILE A 6 -2.83 -4.63 -8.81
N ALA A 7 -3.70 -4.50 -9.82
CA ALA A 7 -4.97 -3.78 -9.70
C ALA A 7 -5.90 -4.41 -8.64
N ALA A 8 -6.06 -5.74 -8.69
CA ALA A 8 -6.84 -6.47 -7.70
C ALA A 8 -6.28 -6.29 -6.27
N SER A 9 -4.97 -6.17 -6.14
CA SER A 9 -4.30 -5.95 -4.86
C SER A 9 -4.60 -4.57 -4.28
N PHE A 10 -4.54 -3.51 -5.09
CA PHE A 10 -4.92 -2.17 -4.67
C PHE A 10 -6.39 -2.05 -4.29
N ILE A 11 -7.28 -2.72 -5.03
CA ILE A 11 -8.70 -2.81 -4.68
C ILE A 11 -8.87 -3.47 -3.32
N ALA A 12 -8.26 -4.64 -3.10
CA ALA A 12 -8.33 -5.35 -1.83
C ALA A 12 -7.79 -4.52 -0.65
N ILE A 13 -6.68 -3.81 -0.85
CA ILE A 13 -6.13 -2.86 0.13
C ILE A 13 -7.15 -1.75 0.42
N GLY A 14 -7.72 -1.13 -0.61
CA GLY A 14 -8.70 -0.05 -0.45
C GLY A 14 -9.92 -0.50 0.36
N GLN A 15 -10.47 -1.68 0.06
CA GLN A 15 -11.60 -2.25 0.80
C GLN A 15 -11.23 -2.53 2.26
N ALA A 16 -10.05 -3.10 2.51
CA ALA A 16 -9.59 -3.38 3.87
C ALA A 16 -9.37 -2.09 4.69
N LEU A 17 -8.85 -1.01 4.07
CA LEU A 17 -8.70 0.29 4.73
C LEU A 17 -10.06 0.92 5.07
N LEU A 18 -11.03 0.84 4.16
CA LEU A 18 -12.40 1.31 4.41
C LEU A 18 -13.04 0.57 5.60
N ALA A 19 -12.93 -0.76 5.62
CA ALA A 19 -13.43 -1.58 6.72
C ALA A 19 -12.73 -1.25 8.05
N GLY A 20 -11.40 -1.16 8.05
CA GLY A 20 -10.61 -0.80 9.24
C GLY A 20 -10.99 0.57 9.79
N ARG A 21 -11.10 1.59 8.93
CA ARG A 21 -11.53 2.94 9.32
C ARG A 21 -12.93 2.95 9.93
N HIS A 22 -13.88 2.22 9.32
CA HIS A 22 -15.23 2.13 9.86
C HIS A 22 -15.24 1.63 11.30
N VAL A 23 -14.49 0.55 11.57
CA VAL A 23 -14.38 -0.01 12.91
C VAL A 23 -13.66 0.94 13.89
N VAL A 24 -12.60 1.60 13.45
CA VAL A 24 -11.89 2.61 14.26
C VAL A 24 -12.82 3.73 14.68
N ASN A 25 -13.65 4.25 13.76
CA ASN A 25 -14.63 5.29 14.07
C ASN A 25 -15.63 4.83 15.14
N LEU A 26 -16.17 3.61 15.00
CA LEU A 26 -17.10 3.04 15.99
C LEU A 26 -16.46 2.90 17.38
N LEU A 27 -15.17 2.56 17.43
CA LEU A 27 -14.45 2.42 18.69
C LEU A 27 -14.01 3.78 19.28
N GLN A 28 -13.78 4.81 18.44
CA GLN A 28 -13.40 6.15 18.89
C GLN A 28 -14.53 6.87 19.65
N GLU A 29 -15.80 6.52 19.40
CA GLU A 29 -16.94 7.04 20.15
C GLU A 29 -16.95 6.63 21.64
N ILE A 30 -16.08 5.69 22.04
CA ILE A 30 -15.96 5.23 23.42
C ILE A 30 -14.96 6.13 24.19
N PRO A 31 -15.40 6.85 25.24
CA PRO A 31 -14.52 7.68 26.06
C PRO A 31 -13.41 6.85 26.71
N LYS A 32 -12.16 7.33 26.67
CA LYS A 32 -10.87 6.68 27.06
C LYS A 32 -10.19 5.81 25.99
N ILE A 33 -10.88 5.46 24.90
CA ILE A 33 -10.32 4.64 23.82
C ILE A 33 -9.80 5.52 22.66
N GLY A 34 -10.43 6.68 22.44
CA GLY A 34 -10.18 7.52 21.27
C GLY A 34 -8.72 7.97 21.05
N THR A 35 -7.96 8.27 22.11
CA THR A 35 -6.55 8.70 21.98
C THR A 35 -5.65 7.60 21.44
N GLU A 36 -5.90 6.36 21.84
CA GLU A 36 -5.17 5.20 21.35
C GLU A 36 -5.51 4.88 19.89
N LEU A 37 -6.75 5.10 19.50
CA LEU A 37 -7.15 4.89 18.11
C LEU A 37 -6.75 6.02 17.18
N ALA A 38 -6.46 7.21 17.69
CA ALA A 38 -6.02 8.35 16.86
C ALA A 38 -4.74 8.02 16.08
N SER A 39 -3.74 7.40 16.73
CA SER A 39 -2.51 6.99 16.04
C SER A 39 -2.77 5.94 14.96
N LEU A 40 -3.65 4.97 15.21
CA LEU A 40 -3.99 3.94 14.22
C LEU A 40 -4.79 4.54 13.05
N ASN A 41 -5.69 5.47 13.35
CA ASN A 41 -6.47 6.18 12.34
C ASN A 41 -5.56 6.99 11.41
N ASN A 42 -4.56 7.70 11.96
CA ASN A 42 -3.58 8.43 11.16
C ASN A 42 -2.80 7.52 10.23
N GLU A 43 -2.42 6.31 10.69
CA GLU A 43 -1.75 5.33 9.84
C GLU A 43 -2.67 4.80 8.73
N ILE A 44 -3.95 4.52 9.03
CA ILE A 44 -4.95 4.08 8.03
C ILE A 44 -5.20 5.19 6.99
N GLU A 45 -5.34 6.45 7.41
CA GLU A 45 -5.52 7.57 6.48
C GLU A 45 -4.27 7.81 5.64
N SER A 46 -3.07 7.66 6.20
CA SER A 46 -1.82 7.74 5.44
C SER A 46 -1.71 6.65 4.38
N LEU A 47 -2.05 5.40 4.74
CA LEU A 47 -2.12 4.28 3.80
C LEU A 47 -3.15 4.53 2.69
N ARG A 48 -4.33 5.04 3.05
CA ARG A 48 -5.38 5.39 2.10
C ARG A 48 -4.92 6.46 1.11
N ALA A 49 -4.31 7.53 1.60
CA ALA A 49 -3.76 8.59 0.76
C ALA A 49 -2.69 8.05 -0.21
N ALA A 50 -1.85 7.12 0.23
CA ALA A 50 -0.86 6.48 -0.64
C ALA A 50 -1.51 5.65 -1.76
N VAL A 51 -2.58 4.90 -1.45
CA VAL A 51 -3.36 4.15 -2.47
C VAL A 51 -4.08 5.09 -3.44
N GLU A 52 -4.70 6.16 -2.93
CA GLU A 52 -5.37 7.15 -3.77
C GLU A 52 -4.38 7.88 -4.69
N ALA A 53 -3.19 8.22 -4.19
CA ALA A 53 -2.13 8.81 -5.00
C ALA A 53 -1.67 7.85 -6.10
N ALA A 54 -1.53 6.55 -5.81
CA ALA A 54 -1.18 5.53 -6.80
C ALA A 54 -2.24 5.42 -7.92
N ASN A 55 -3.52 5.49 -7.55
CA ASN A 55 -4.62 5.48 -8.51
C ASN A 55 -4.65 6.78 -9.35
N THR A 56 -4.41 7.93 -8.73
CA THR A 56 -4.49 9.25 -9.38
C THR A 56 -3.30 9.54 -10.29
N GLN A 57 -2.11 9.03 -9.96
CA GLN A 57 -0.92 9.10 -10.81
C GLN A 57 -1.07 8.29 -12.12
N GLY A 58 -2.21 7.60 -12.30
CA GLY A 58 -2.50 6.89 -13.53
C GLY A 58 -1.50 5.77 -13.76
N MET A 59 -1.06 5.08 -12.69
CA MET A 59 -0.28 3.86 -12.83
C MET A 59 -1.09 2.87 -13.68
N LYS A 60 -0.70 2.77 -14.95
CA LYS A 60 -1.31 1.83 -15.89
C LYS A 60 -0.63 0.48 -15.69
N PHE A 61 -1.33 -0.39 -14.98
CA PHE A 61 -0.96 -1.80 -14.88
C PHE A 61 -1.46 -2.52 -16.13
N ARG A 62 -0.64 -3.42 -16.68
CA ARG A 62 -1.13 -4.39 -17.67
C ARG A 62 -1.96 -5.42 -16.93
N ASP A 63 -2.96 -5.99 -17.59
CA ASP A 63 -3.80 -7.04 -16.98
C ASP A 63 -2.98 -8.25 -16.49
N ASP A 64 -1.81 -8.48 -17.11
CA ASP A 64 -0.88 -9.57 -16.76
C ASP A 64 0.11 -9.21 -15.63
N ASP A 65 0.09 -7.97 -15.11
CA ASP A 65 1.05 -7.55 -14.09
C ASP A 65 0.69 -8.16 -12.72
N ILE A 66 1.55 -9.06 -12.26
CA ILE A 66 1.41 -9.76 -10.98
C ILE A 66 1.93 -8.89 -9.82
N GLU A 67 1.25 -8.94 -8.68
CA GLU A 67 1.68 -8.27 -7.46
C GLU A 67 3.11 -8.66 -7.06
N GLY A 68 3.93 -7.66 -6.73
CA GLY A 68 5.26 -7.87 -6.17
C GLY A 68 5.21 -8.32 -4.70
N PRO A 69 6.34 -8.78 -4.13
CA PRO A 69 6.40 -9.24 -2.75
C PRO A 69 5.99 -8.16 -1.73
N ASP A 70 6.39 -6.90 -1.95
CA ASP A 70 6.06 -5.79 -1.05
C ASP A 70 4.58 -5.43 -1.09
N LEU A 71 3.98 -5.41 -2.28
CA LEU A 71 2.54 -5.15 -2.44
C LEU A 71 1.71 -6.27 -1.78
N ARG A 72 2.13 -7.52 -1.97
CA ARG A 72 1.52 -8.68 -1.33
C ARG A 72 1.63 -8.62 0.19
N LEU A 73 2.79 -8.23 0.72
CA LEU A 73 3.01 -8.04 2.15
C LEU A 73 2.08 -6.96 2.72
N ALA A 74 2.07 -5.78 2.08
CA ALA A 74 1.19 -4.68 2.46
C ALA A 74 -0.29 -5.11 2.44
N ARG A 75 -0.74 -5.75 1.36
CA ARG A 75 -2.11 -6.28 1.24
C ARG A 75 -2.44 -7.26 2.36
N GLY A 76 -1.54 -8.20 2.65
CA GLY A 76 -1.70 -9.17 3.72
C GLY A 76 -1.84 -8.52 5.09
N GLN A 77 -0.95 -7.59 5.42
CA GLN A 77 -0.95 -6.88 6.70
C GLN A 77 -2.19 -6.01 6.87
N ILE A 78 -2.57 -5.24 5.86
CA ILE A 78 -3.76 -4.35 5.90
C ILE A 78 -5.05 -5.18 6.05
N THR A 79 -5.14 -6.31 5.34
CA THR A 79 -6.28 -7.23 5.47
C THR A 79 -6.35 -7.84 6.88
N ASP A 80 -5.20 -8.22 7.45
CA ASP A 80 -5.16 -8.76 8.82
C ASP A 80 -5.53 -7.71 9.87
N ILE A 81 -5.08 -6.45 9.69
CA ILE A 81 -5.46 -5.32 10.56
C ILE A 81 -6.97 -5.12 10.54
N ALA A 82 -7.60 -5.07 9.35
CA ALA A 82 -9.05 -4.91 9.24
C ALA A 82 -9.81 -6.01 10.00
N LYS A 83 -9.40 -7.28 9.81
CA LYS A 83 -9.99 -8.44 10.51
C LYS A 83 -9.76 -8.38 12.02
N ARG A 84 -8.58 -7.95 12.48
CA ARG A 84 -8.26 -7.79 13.90
C ARG A 84 -9.11 -6.71 14.53
N LEU A 85 -9.25 -5.56 13.87
CA LEU A 85 -10.09 -4.46 14.35
C LEU A 85 -11.54 -4.91 14.49
N GLU A 86 -12.08 -5.62 13.50
CA GLU A 86 -13.43 -6.20 13.58
C GLU A 86 -13.58 -7.15 14.77
N ARG A 87 -12.60 -8.03 15.01
CA ARG A 87 -12.61 -8.90 16.20
C ARG A 87 -12.56 -8.13 17.51
N ILE A 88 -11.73 -7.08 17.59
CA ILE A 88 -11.65 -6.19 18.76
C ILE A 88 -13.02 -5.56 18.99
N HIS A 89 -13.65 -5.03 17.95
CA HIS A 89 -15.00 -4.47 18.03
C HIS A 89 -15.98 -5.49 18.58
N LEU A 90 -16.11 -6.67 17.96
CA LEU A 90 -17.07 -7.69 18.39
C LEU A 90 -16.86 -8.13 19.85
N LYS A 91 -15.61 -8.21 20.31
CA LYS A 91 -15.30 -8.59 21.70
C LYS A 91 -15.58 -7.47 22.70
N CYS A 92 -15.35 -6.21 22.30
CA CYS A 92 -15.37 -5.04 23.16
C CYS A 92 -16.70 -4.29 23.15
N THR A 93 -17.63 -4.63 22.26
CA THR A 93 -18.97 -4.02 22.22
C THR A 93 -20.05 -5.02 22.62
N GLN A 94 -21.04 -4.56 23.38
CA GLN A 94 -22.30 -5.27 23.56
C GLN A 94 -23.47 -4.37 23.16
N ILE A 95 -24.52 -4.96 22.59
CA ILE A 95 -25.76 -4.26 22.33
C ILE A 95 -26.51 -4.15 23.66
N GLY A 96 -26.72 -2.92 24.14
CA GLY A 96 -27.52 -2.67 25.33
C GLY A 96 -29.02 -2.91 25.06
N GLN A 97 -29.81 -3.03 26.13
CA GLN A 97 -31.28 -3.22 26.06
C GLN A 97 -32.02 -2.11 25.29
N ASN A 98 -31.38 -0.97 25.08
CA ASN A 98 -31.87 0.19 24.36
C ASN A 98 -31.29 0.31 22.93
N GLY A 99 -30.68 -0.76 22.39
CA GLY A 99 -30.02 -0.76 21.08
C GLY A 99 -28.70 0.02 21.04
N LYS A 100 -28.33 0.72 22.13
CA LYS A 100 -27.07 1.48 22.20
C LYS A 100 -25.89 0.55 22.40
N ILE A 101 -24.85 0.74 21.60
CA ILE A 101 -23.57 0.04 21.74
C ILE A 101 -22.94 0.46 23.07
N LYS A 102 -22.73 -0.50 23.97
CA LYS A 102 -22.03 -0.29 25.25
C LYS A 102 -20.64 -0.95 25.19
N PRO A 103 -19.59 -0.23 25.58
CA PRO A 103 -18.25 -0.80 25.66
C PRO A 103 -18.11 -1.74 26.86
N ARG A 104 -17.47 -2.89 26.64
CA ARG A 104 -16.97 -3.78 27.70
C ARG A 104 -15.54 -3.38 28.05
N MET A 105 -15.39 -2.38 28.90
CA MET A 105 -14.08 -1.82 29.25
C MET A 105 -13.08 -2.86 29.77
N THR A 106 -13.52 -3.85 30.55
CA THR A 106 -12.64 -4.94 31.03
C THR A 106 -12.04 -5.75 29.88
N ARG A 107 -12.81 -6.03 28.82
CA ARG A 107 -12.30 -6.69 27.62
C ARG A 107 -11.43 -5.77 26.78
N TRP A 108 -11.76 -4.49 26.71
CA TRP A 108 -10.94 -3.50 26.02
C TRP A 108 -9.50 -3.48 26.56
N PHE A 109 -9.33 -3.41 27.88
CA PHE A 109 -8.01 -3.43 28.50
C PHE A 109 -7.20 -4.68 28.14
N LEU A 110 -7.85 -5.84 27.95
CA LEU A 110 -7.17 -7.07 27.52
C LEU A 110 -6.75 -7.05 26.04
N MET A 111 -7.42 -6.24 25.21
CA MET A 111 -7.14 -6.15 23.78
C MET A 111 -6.09 -5.07 23.45
N GLN A 112 -5.56 -4.35 24.45
CA GLN A 112 -4.52 -3.33 24.27
C GLN A 112 -3.31 -3.83 23.48
N LYS A 113 -2.85 -5.06 23.80
CA LYS A 113 -1.76 -5.70 23.06
C LYS A 113 -2.13 -5.97 21.60
N GLU A 114 -3.34 -6.44 21.34
CA GLU A 114 -3.82 -6.70 19.96
C GLU A 114 -3.94 -5.40 19.16
N LEU A 115 -4.33 -4.30 19.82
CA LEU A 115 -4.36 -2.96 19.21
C LEU A 115 -2.95 -2.43 18.91
N GLN A 116 -2.00 -2.62 19.83
CA GLN A 116 -0.61 -2.24 19.61
C GLN A 116 0.00 -3.03 18.44
N GLU A 117 -0.25 -4.33 18.37
CA GLU A 117 0.14 -5.16 17.21
C GLU A 117 -0.48 -4.66 15.90
N CYS A 118 -1.72 -4.16 15.91
CA CYS A 118 -2.33 -3.56 14.74
C CYS A 118 -1.60 -2.29 14.29
N ARG A 119 -1.14 -1.46 15.24
CA ARG A 119 -0.37 -0.24 14.92
C ARG A 119 0.99 -0.57 14.33
N ASP A 120 1.71 -1.53 14.92
CA ASP A 120 3.03 -1.91 14.45
C ASP A 120 2.93 -2.51 13.04
N LYS A 121 1.93 -3.37 12.81
CA LYS A 121 1.62 -3.88 11.46
C LYS A 121 1.20 -2.80 10.48
N ALA A 122 0.48 -1.76 10.93
CA ALA A 122 0.09 -0.65 10.06
C ALA A 122 1.32 0.14 9.59
N ARG A 123 2.29 0.36 10.49
CA ARG A 123 3.57 0.99 10.16
C ARG A 123 4.37 0.15 9.17
N ASP A 124 4.48 -1.16 9.42
CA ASP A 124 5.17 -2.09 8.51
C ASP A 124 4.50 -2.12 7.14
N ALA A 125 3.16 -2.18 7.12
CA ALA A 125 2.37 -2.16 5.89
C ALA A 125 2.57 -0.87 5.09
N ARG A 126 2.71 0.27 5.79
CA ARG A 126 3.01 1.55 5.15
C ARG A 126 4.38 1.52 4.50
N SER A 127 5.40 1.04 5.20
CA SER A 127 6.74 0.88 4.64
C SER A 127 6.75 -0.06 3.43
N ALA A 128 6.07 -1.21 3.52
CA ALA A 128 5.93 -2.15 2.41
C ALA A 128 5.17 -1.55 1.21
N LEU A 129 4.08 -0.82 1.47
CA LEU A 129 3.31 -0.15 0.41
C LEU A 129 4.14 0.94 -0.29
N GLN A 130 4.90 1.73 0.47
CA GLN A 130 5.79 2.75 -0.11
C GLN A 130 6.87 2.12 -0.98
N LEU A 131 7.50 1.03 -0.55
CA LEU A 131 8.47 0.28 -1.34
C LEU A 131 7.85 -0.30 -2.62
N ALA A 132 6.63 -0.84 -2.51
CA ALA A 132 5.87 -1.31 -3.67
C ALA A 132 5.63 -0.16 -4.66
N LEU A 133 5.16 0.98 -4.19
CA LEU A 133 4.88 2.14 -5.05
C LEU A 133 6.14 2.69 -5.73
N ILE A 134 7.26 2.79 -5.02
CA ILE A 134 8.55 3.18 -5.61
C ILE A 134 8.96 2.19 -6.70
N THR A 135 8.87 0.89 -6.41
CA THR A 135 9.23 -0.17 -7.37
C THR A 135 8.35 -0.12 -8.61
N LEU A 136 7.05 0.11 -8.44
CA LEU A 136 6.09 0.23 -9.53
C LEU A 136 6.34 1.49 -10.37
N ASN A 137 6.68 2.61 -9.74
CA ASN A 137 7.01 3.85 -10.44
C ASN A 137 8.31 3.70 -11.27
N LEU A 138 9.34 3.04 -10.71
CA LEU A 138 10.57 2.72 -11.43
C LEU A 138 10.33 1.77 -12.62
N LYS A 139 9.43 0.78 -12.49
CA LYS A 139 9.03 -0.04 -13.64
C LYS A 139 8.33 0.79 -14.71
N GLY A 140 7.42 1.69 -14.31
CA GLY A 140 6.73 2.60 -15.22
C GLY A 140 7.68 3.49 -16.02
N THR A 141 8.73 4.03 -15.39
CA THR A 141 9.73 4.84 -16.09
C THR A 141 10.59 4.03 -17.06
N VAL A 142 10.98 2.79 -16.71
CA VAL A 142 11.75 1.92 -17.62
C VAL A 142 10.93 1.54 -18.87
N TYR A 143 9.62 1.29 -18.75
CA TYR A 143 8.77 1.04 -19.92
C TYR A 143 8.61 2.26 -20.84
N VAL A 144 8.67 3.48 -20.30
CA VAL A 144 8.62 4.72 -21.10
C VAL A 144 9.90 4.89 -21.94
N TYR A 145 11.06 4.46 -21.45
CA TYR A 145 12.31 4.52 -22.23
C TYR A 145 12.48 3.35 -23.21
N CYS A 146 11.78 2.23 -23.02
CA CYS A 146 11.89 1.06 -23.91
C CYS A 146 10.84 1.01 -25.03
N CYS A 147 9.81 1.87 -25.02
CA CYS A 147 8.85 2.02 -26.13
C CYS A 147 9.10 3.31 -26.91
N SER A 148 10.05 3.25 -27.85
CA SER A 148 10.11 4.21 -28.97
C SER A 148 10.19 3.48 -30.30
N PRO A 149 9.06 3.23 -30.98
CA PRO A 149 9.05 2.78 -32.37
C PRO A 149 8.86 3.96 -33.33
N LYS A 150 9.90 4.22 -34.12
CA LYS A 150 9.99 4.88 -35.44
C LYS A 150 8.70 5.45 -36.08
N THR A 151 8.81 6.72 -36.50
CA THR A 151 8.29 7.27 -37.78
C THR A 151 9.18 8.45 -38.22
N ARG A 152 10.13 8.25 -39.15
CA ARG A 152 10.16 8.79 -40.54
C ARG A 152 9.41 10.12 -40.72
N ASP A 153 10.11 11.23 -40.94
CA ASP A 153 10.47 11.72 -42.29
C ASP A 153 11.39 12.99 -42.28
N ARG A 154 12.31 13.02 -43.26
CA ARG A 154 13.06 14.15 -43.88
C ARG A 154 14.18 14.95 -43.15
N LEU A 155 15.37 14.87 -43.79
CA LEU A 155 16.52 15.82 -43.91
C LEU A 155 17.33 16.10 -42.62
N GLN A 156 18.66 16.01 -42.51
CA GLN A 156 19.79 16.07 -43.44
C GLN A 156 21.00 15.25 -42.91
N VAL A 157 21.96 14.98 -43.80
CA VAL A 157 23.25 14.30 -43.60
C VAL A 157 24.11 14.97 -42.51
N VAL A 158 24.56 14.21 -41.51
CA VAL A 158 25.92 14.32 -40.94
C VAL A 158 26.42 12.92 -40.62
N GLU A 159 27.28 12.41 -41.49
CA GLU A 159 28.11 11.24 -41.28
C GLU A 159 29.32 11.67 -40.43
N ALA A 160 29.50 11.12 -39.22
CA ALA A 160 30.76 11.26 -38.48
C ALA A 160 30.96 10.13 -37.46
N ASN A 161 31.75 9.16 -37.92
CA ASN A 161 32.81 8.46 -37.18
C ASN A 161 32.52 7.68 -35.88
N LYS A 162 32.61 6.35 -36.04
CA LYS A 162 33.43 5.42 -35.25
C LYS A 162 34.18 6.04 -34.05
N CYS A 163 33.69 5.77 -32.83
CA CYS A 163 34.52 5.76 -31.63
C CYS A 163 34.90 4.31 -31.31
N GLN A 164 36.02 3.85 -31.87
CA GLN A 164 36.81 2.75 -31.29
C GLN A 164 37.89 3.39 -30.39
N PRO A 165 38.09 2.91 -29.16
CA PRO A 165 39.23 3.33 -28.35
C PRO A 165 40.52 2.70 -28.90
N LYS A 166 41.47 3.56 -29.28
CA LYS A 166 42.86 3.19 -29.63
C LYS A 166 43.62 2.86 -28.35
N THR A 167 44.17 1.65 -28.24
CA THR A 167 45.21 1.33 -27.26
C THR A 167 46.54 1.22 -28.02
N ASN A 168 47.39 2.24 -27.86
CA ASN A 168 48.80 2.17 -28.24
C ASN A 168 49.55 1.39 -27.14
N VAL A 169 50.25 0.32 -27.50
CA VAL A 169 51.38 -0.19 -26.72
C VAL A 169 52.57 -0.28 -27.66
N ILE A 170 53.60 0.47 -27.30
CA ILE A 170 54.86 0.67 -28.00
C ILE A 170 55.77 -0.54 -27.72
N ALA A 171 56.41 -1.06 -28.76
CA ALA A 171 57.45 -2.10 -28.67
C ALA A 171 58.80 -1.48 -28.30
N HIS A 172 59.57 -2.20 -27.46
CA HIS A 172 61.02 -2.07 -27.32
C HIS A 172 61.68 -3.30 -27.95
#